data_AF-A0A964IJ42-F1
#
_entry.id   AF-A0A964IJ42-F1
#
_cell.length_a   1.000
_cell.length_b   1.000
_cell.length_c   1.000
_cell.angle_alpha   90.00
_cell.angle_beta   90.00
_cell.angle_gamma   90.00
#
_symmetry.space_group_name_H-M   'P 1'
#
loop_
_entity.id
_entity.type
_entity.pdbx_description
1 polymer ?
#
loop_
_entity_poly.entity_id
_entity_poly.type
_entity_poly.pdbx_seq_one_letter_code
_entity_poly.pdbx_strand_id
1 'polypeptide(L)'
;MTSQRGIALILALLVTSFLSAIGLGLAVMVFMDRLATGNTRGSVAMLYAADAGIELAAHELSRADWNAALAGLEQASFSDGVPIGVRGIPGGGTVNLTAETNALNCGKQTPCTVAQMEANTDERPWGVNNPRWRLYAYSPFENVTEVARPTPCYVAVWIADDTRERDGDPLADGEEAGRGVLRVRAAAFGPLGSRHAIEAELARVCFDANGEELCQPGIRVQSWQEARQLVP
;
A
#
# COMPACT_ATOMS: atom_id res chain seq x y z
N MET A 1 -62.95 41.47 4.79
CA MET A 1 -61.69 41.53 3.99
C MET A 1 -60.45 40.94 4.70
N THR A 2 -60.54 40.44 5.94
CA THR A 2 -59.41 39.88 6.71
C THR A 2 -59.06 38.41 6.39
N SER A 3 -60.02 37.61 5.91
CA SER A 3 -59.83 36.17 5.63
C SER A 3 -58.84 35.86 4.48
N GLN A 4 -58.89 36.61 3.37
CA GLN A 4 -57.99 36.38 2.22
C GLN A 4 -56.51 36.63 2.53
N ARG A 5 -56.21 37.52 3.48
CA ARG A 5 -54.82 37.82 3.89
C ARG A 5 -54.18 36.67 4.67
N GLY A 6 -54.97 35.92 5.44
CA GLY A 6 -54.48 34.75 6.19
C GLY A 6 -54.10 33.58 5.28
N ILE A 7 -54.92 33.29 4.27
CA ILE A 7 -54.65 32.22 3.29
C ILE A 7 -53.39 32.54 2.47
N ALA A 8 -53.21 33.80 2.06
CA ALA A 8 -52.01 34.23 1.34
C ALA A 8 -50.72 34.03 2.16
N LEU A 9 -50.76 34.31 3.46
CA LEU A 9 -49.63 34.09 4.36
C LEU A 9 -49.30 32.60 4.53
N ILE A 10 -50.31 31.74 4.67
CA ILE A 10 -50.11 30.29 4.80
C ILE A 10 -49.48 29.73 3.52
N LEU A 11 -49.97 30.13 2.35
CA LEU A 11 -49.39 29.73 1.07
C LEU A 11 -47.93 30.19 0.93
N ALA A 12 -47.64 31.43 1.30
CA ALA A 12 -46.27 31.94 1.26
C ALA A 12 -45.34 31.16 2.20
N LEU A 13 -45.79 30.81 3.40
CA LEU A 13 -45.03 30.00 4.36
C LEU A 13 -44.80 28.57 3.88
N LEU A 14 -45.81 27.94 3.26
CA LEU A 14 -45.68 26.60 2.70
C LEU A 14 -44.70 26.57 1.52
N VAL A 15 -44.81 27.55 0.61
CA VAL A 15 -43.90 27.63 -0.55
C VAL A 15 -42.47 27.94 -0.09
N THR A 16 -42.28 28.86 0.85
CA THR A 16 -40.94 29.18 1.36
C THR A 16 -40.33 28.02 2.15
N SER A 17 -41.10 27.27 2.94
CA SER A 17 -40.58 26.08 3.62
C SER A 17 -40.23 24.98 2.62
N PHE A 18 -41.06 24.76 1.60
CA PHE A 18 -40.81 23.77 0.56
C PHE A 18 -39.56 24.10 -0.25
N LEU A 19 -39.40 25.36 -0.68
CA LEU A 19 -38.20 25.82 -1.38
C LEU A 19 -36.94 25.74 -0.49
N SER A 20 -37.07 26.01 0.81
CA SER A 20 -35.96 25.88 1.77
C SER A 20 -35.54 24.41 1.95
N ALA A 21 -36.50 23.50 2.03
CA ALA A 21 -36.24 22.07 2.12
C ALA A 21 -35.53 21.55 0.86
N ILE A 22 -35.96 21.98 -0.33
CA ILE A 22 -35.28 21.64 -1.59
C ILE A 22 -33.86 22.21 -1.62
N GLY A 23 -33.68 23.48 -1.22
CA GLY A 23 -32.37 24.12 -1.19
C GLY A 23 -31.38 23.42 -0.26
N LEU A 24 -31.82 23.04 0.95
CA LEU A 24 -31.02 22.28 1.90
C LEU A 24 -30.71 20.86 1.39
N GLY A 25 -31.69 20.18 0.80
CA GLY A 25 -31.51 18.85 0.22
C GLY A 25 -30.46 18.84 -0.89
N LEU A 26 -30.52 19.80 -1.80
CA LEU A 26 -29.52 19.97 -2.87
C LEU A 26 -28.13 20.28 -2.31
N ALA A 27 -28.03 21.15 -1.30
CA ALA A 27 -26.75 21.47 -0.68
C ALA A 27 -26.09 20.23 -0.08
N VAL A 28 -26.83 19.43 0.70
CA VAL A 28 -26.33 18.17 1.29
C VAL A 28 -25.89 17.20 0.20
N MET A 29 -26.67 17.04 -0.87
CA MET A 29 -26.31 16.18 -1.99
C MET A 29 -24.99 16.60 -2.64
N VAL A 30 -24.80 17.89 -2.93
CA VAL A 30 -23.56 18.42 -3.50
C VAL A 30 -22.37 18.23 -2.57
N PHE A 31 -22.55 18.40 -1.25
CA PHE A 31 -21.48 18.13 -0.28
C PHE A 31 -21.09 16.66 -0.26
N MET A 32 -22.06 15.74 -0.28
CA MET A 32 -21.80 14.31 -0.32
C MET A 32 -21.09 13.89 -1.60
N ASP A 33 -21.50 14.41 -2.77
CA ASP A 33 -20.85 14.12 -4.05
C ASP A 33 -19.40 14.61 -4.08
N ARG A 34 -19.12 15.79 -3.49
CA ARG A 34 -17.76 16.31 -3.39
C ARG A 34 -16.88 15.43 -2.49
N LEU A 35 -17.42 14.99 -1.36
CA LEU A 35 -16.70 14.08 -0.46
C LEU A 35 -16.44 12.72 -1.12
N ALA A 36 -17.46 12.15 -1.78
CA ALA A 36 -17.33 10.88 -2.51
C ALA A 36 -16.30 10.98 -3.64
N THR A 37 -16.37 12.03 -4.46
CA THR A 37 -15.42 12.25 -5.56
C THR A 37 -14.00 12.48 -5.05
N GLY A 38 -13.85 13.25 -3.97
CA GLY A 38 -12.56 13.48 -3.33
C GLY A 38 -11.93 12.17 -2.82
N ASN A 39 -12.73 11.33 -2.17
CA ASN A 39 -12.28 10.04 -1.65
C ASN A 39 -11.88 9.08 -2.79
N THR A 40 -12.69 8.96 -3.83
CA THR A 40 -12.37 8.11 -5.00
C THR A 40 -11.10 8.57 -5.70
N ARG A 41 -10.93 9.89 -5.87
CA ARG A 41 -9.71 10.45 -6.49
C ARG A 41 -8.48 10.19 -5.63
N GLY A 42 -8.60 10.35 -4.31
CA GLY A 42 -7.53 10.03 -3.36
C GLY A 42 -7.17 8.54 -3.39
N SER A 43 -8.18 7.67 -3.38
CA SER A 43 -8.05 6.21 -3.47
C SER A 43 -7.29 5.79 -4.74
N VAL A 44 -7.72 6.25 -5.91
CA VAL A 44 -7.03 5.98 -7.18
C VAL A 44 -5.60 6.51 -7.19
N ALA A 45 -5.36 7.70 -6.63
CA ALA A 45 -4.02 8.26 -6.54
C ALA A 45 -3.08 7.45 -5.62
N MET A 46 -3.61 6.88 -4.52
CA MET A 46 -2.84 5.98 -3.65
C MET A 46 -2.51 4.66 -4.35
N LEU A 47 -3.46 4.10 -5.11
CA LEU A 47 -3.21 2.87 -5.89
C LEU A 47 -2.05 3.07 -6.87
N TYR A 48 -2.08 4.14 -7.67
CA TYR A 48 -0.99 4.44 -8.62
C TYR A 48 0.34 4.76 -7.92
N ALA A 49 0.30 5.40 -6.75
CA ALA A 49 1.52 5.65 -5.98
C ALA A 49 2.14 4.34 -5.44
N ALA A 50 1.31 3.39 -4.99
CA ALA A 50 1.77 2.07 -4.58
C ALA A 50 2.34 1.27 -5.77
N ASP A 51 1.68 1.33 -6.92
CA ASP A 51 2.12 0.65 -8.15
C ASP A 51 3.47 1.19 -8.63
N ALA A 52 3.63 2.52 -8.67
CA ALA A 52 4.90 3.16 -8.94
C ALA A 52 6.00 2.74 -7.93
N GLY A 53 5.64 2.56 -6.66
CA GLY A 53 6.54 2.02 -5.65
C GLY A 53 7.08 0.62 -5.98
N ILE A 54 6.21 -0.28 -6.48
CA ILE A 54 6.64 -1.60 -6.95
C ILE A 54 7.57 -1.48 -8.15
N GLU A 55 7.23 -0.66 -9.14
CA GLU A 55 8.06 -0.50 -10.35
C GLU A 55 9.46 0.04 -10.04
N LEU A 56 9.53 1.03 -9.14
CA LEU A 56 10.80 1.60 -8.68
C LEU A 56 11.61 0.58 -7.88
N ALA A 57 10.97 -0.17 -6.98
CA ALA A 57 11.63 -1.24 -6.25
C ALA A 57 12.10 -2.36 -7.17
N ALA A 58 11.29 -2.79 -8.14
CA ALA A 58 11.65 -3.79 -9.15
C ALA A 58 12.86 -3.34 -9.97
N HIS A 59 12.90 -2.07 -10.35
CA HIS A 59 14.05 -1.50 -11.05
C HIS A 59 15.34 -1.61 -10.24
N GLU A 60 15.30 -1.37 -8.92
CA GLU A 60 16.46 -1.53 -8.04
C GLU A 60 16.80 -2.99 -7.73
N LEU A 61 15.78 -3.82 -7.47
CA LEU A 61 15.93 -5.25 -7.21
C LEU A 61 16.52 -6.01 -8.41
N SER A 62 16.35 -5.51 -9.64
CA SER A 62 16.95 -6.09 -10.84
C SER A 62 18.48 -6.22 -10.77
N ARG A 63 19.12 -5.40 -9.92
CA ARG A 63 20.58 -5.32 -9.74
C ARG A 63 21.04 -5.54 -8.30
N ALA A 64 20.11 -5.67 -7.35
CA ALA A 64 20.40 -5.91 -5.94
C ALA A 64 20.81 -7.35 -5.66
N ASP A 65 21.49 -7.58 -4.54
CA ASP A 65 21.65 -8.90 -3.94
C ASP A 65 20.39 -9.22 -3.13
N TRP A 66 19.63 -10.24 -3.55
CA TRP A 66 18.36 -10.57 -2.94
C TRP A 66 18.51 -11.15 -1.54
N ASN A 67 19.60 -11.88 -1.27
CA ASN A 67 19.89 -12.39 0.06
C ASN A 67 20.21 -11.24 1.02
N ALA A 68 20.99 -10.25 0.56
CA ALA A 68 21.26 -9.06 1.35
C ALA A 68 19.98 -8.24 1.60
N ALA A 69 19.10 -8.13 0.61
CA ALA A 69 17.84 -7.41 0.74
C ALA A 69 16.86 -8.12 1.70
N LEU A 70 16.70 -9.45 1.59
CA LEU A 70 15.87 -10.28 2.48
C LEU A 70 16.41 -10.32 3.92
N ALA A 71 17.73 -10.30 4.09
CA ALA A 71 18.37 -10.14 5.40
C ALA A 71 18.22 -8.73 5.97
N GLY A 72 17.77 -7.74 5.18
CA GLY A 72 17.64 -6.34 5.57
C GLY A 72 18.97 -5.58 5.63
N LEU A 73 20.00 -6.11 4.97
CA LEU A 73 21.35 -5.53 4.89
C LEU A 73 21.50 -4.57 3.70
N GLU A 74 20.65 -4.72 2.68
CA GLU A 74 20.57 -3.83 1.52
C GLU A 74 19.18 -3.15 1.46
N GLN A 75 19.17 -1.86 1.14
CA GLN A 75 17.96 -1.05 0.96
C GLN A 75 18.03 -0.31 -0.36
N ALA A 76 16.88 0.09 -0.88
CA ALA A 76 16.81 0.90 -2.09
C ALA A 76 17.37 2.32 -1.85
N SER A 77 17.78 2.96 -2.94
CA SER A 77 18.29 4.34 -2.92
C SER A 77 17.28 5.38 -2.45
N PHE A 78 15.98 5.10 -2.58
CA PHE A 78 14.89 5.97 -2.13
C PHE A 78 14.37 5.63 -0.73
N SER A 79 15.28 5.34 0.20
CA SER A 79 15.00 5.17 1.63
C SER A 79 15.30 6.47 2.40
N ASP A 80 14.34 6.96 3.18
CA ASP A 80 14.44 8.27 3.86
C ASP A 80 15.07 8.23 5.27
N GLY A 81 15.78 7.15 5.61
CA GLY A 81 16.46 7.04 6.90
C GLY A 81 16.64 5.61 7.39
N VAL A 82 16.28 5.35 8.66
CA VAL A 82 16.33 4.03 9.29
C VAL A 82 15.00 3.29 9.05
N PRO A 83 14.97 1.96 8.79
CA PRO A 83 13.76 1.24 8.35
C PRO A 83 12.74 0.96 9.48
N ILE A 84 12.60 1.89 10.43
CA ILE A 84 11.71 1.83 11.58
C ILE A 84 11.16 3.21 11.94
N GLY A 85 10.13 3.23 12.78
CA GLY A 85 9.62 4.43 13.43
C GLY A 85 8.48 5.11 12.70
N VAL A 86 8.13 6.29 13.21
CA VAL A 86 7.01 7.09 12.72
C VAL A 86 7.51 8.07 11.66
N ARG A 87 6.74 8.23 10.58
CA ARG A 87 6.99 9.15 9.48
C ARG A 87 5.79 10.06 9.25
N GLY A 88 6.06 11.30 8.89
CA GLY A 88 5.02 12.26 8.51
C GLY A 88 4.52 11.97 7.10
N ILE A 89 3.20 12.01 6.91
CA ILE A 89 2.59 11.91 5.60
C ILE A 89 2.47 13.32 5.01
N PRO A 90 2.98 13.60 3.79
CA PRO A 90 2.75 14.88 3.12
C PRO A 90 1.25 15.19 3.06
N GLY A 91 0.87 16.43 3.40
CA GLY A 91 -0.54 16.82 3.50
C GLY A 91 -1.24 16.47 4.82
N GLY A 92 -0.57 15.74 5.73
CA GLY A 92 -0.99 15.57 7.12
C GLY A 92 -1.18 14.12 7.55
N GLY A 93 -0.97 13.86 8.84
CA GLY A 93 -1.01 12.53 9.44
C GLY A 93 0.38 11.89 9.55
N THR A 94 0.41 10.65 10.04
CA THR A 94 1.64 9.90 10.27
C THR A 94 1.43 8.42 9.99
N VAL A 95 2.48 7.72 9.56
CA VAL A 95 2.54 6.27 9.44
C VAL A 95 3.63 5.72 10.36
N ASN A 96 3.36 4.61 11.06
CA ASN A 96 4.36 3.92 11.88
C ASN A 96 4.86 2.68 11.12
N LEU A 97 6.03 2.80 10.49
CA LEU A 97 6.60 1.74 9.65
C LEU A 97 6.96 0.49 10.46
N THR A 98 7.31 0.63 11.74
CA THR A 98 7.52 -0.51 12.64
C THR A 98 6.22 -1.28 12.85
N ALA A 99 5.12 -0.57 13.13
CA ALA A 99 3.82 -1.19 13.34
C ALA A 99 3.28 -1.86 12.06
N GLU A 100 3.45 -1.23 10.90
CA GLU A 100 3.07 -1.82 9.61
C GLU A 100 3.90 -3.09 9.32
N THR A 101 5.21 -3.05 9.55
CA THR A 101 6.08 -4.22 9.35
C THR A 101 5.70 -5.38 10.28
N ASN A 102 5.37 -5.10 11.55
CA ASN A 102 4.89 -6.12 12.47
C ASN A 102 3.51 -6.68 12.05
N ALA A 103 2.63 -5.82 11.52
CA ALA A 103 1.31 -6.24 11.08
C ALA A 103 1.43 -7.23 9.91
N LEU A 104 2.35 -7.00 8.98
CA LEU A 104 2.65 -7.94 7.89
C LEU A 104 3.27 -9.25 8.40
N ASN A 105 4.17 -9.16 9.39
CA ASN A 105 4.91 -10.33 9.87
C ASN A 105 4.14 -11.21 10.84
N CYS A 106 3.18 -10.69 11.62
CA CYS A 106 2.45 -11.48 12.60
C CYS A 106 1.03 -10.98 12.93
N GLY A 107 0.47 -10.05 12.14
CA GLY A 107 -0.88 -9.52 12.35
C GLY A 107 -1.02 -8.59 13.56
N LYS A 108 0.09 -8.08 14.12
CA LYS A 108 0.09 -7.22 15.32
C LYS A 108 0.90 -5.95 15.08
N GLN A 109 0.58 -4.87 15.79
CA GLN A 109 1.38 -3.64 15.74
C GLN A 109 2.64 -3.69 16.64
N THR A 110 2.67 -4.61 17.62
CA THR A 110 3.79 -4.82 18.53
C THR A 110 4.87 -5.72 17.93
N PRO A 111 6.13 -5.66 18.40
CA PRO A 111 7.21 -6.52 17.91
C PRO A 111 6.81 -8.00 17.88
N CYS A 112 7.03 -8.64 16.74
CA CYS A 112 6.74 -10.06 16.56
C CYS A 112 7.85 -10.93 17.16
N THR A 113 7.47 -12.00 17.86
CA THR A 113 8.42 -13.07 18.23
C THR A 113 8.58 -14.06 17.08
N VAL A 114 9.69 -14.82 17.06
CA VAL A 114 9.92 -15.89 16.07
C VAL A 114 8.74 -16.85 16.01
N ALA A 115 8.25 -17.35 17.14
CA ALA A 115 7.09 -18.25 17.18
C ALA A 115 5.80 -17.64 16.59
N GLN A 116 5.57 -16.32 16.72
CA GLN A 116 4.39 -15.67 16.11
C GLN A 116 4.54 -15.51 14.60
N MET A 117 5.77 -15.29 14.18
CA MET A 117 6.21 -15.20 12.80
C MET A 117 6.13 -16.58 12.12
N GLU A 118 6.38 -17.67 12.84
CA GLU A 118 6.28 -19.07 12.37
C GLU A 118 4.90 -19.71 12.60
N ALA A 119 3.94 -18.98 13.19
CA ALA A 119 2.64 -19.54 13.49
C ALA A 119 1.88 -19.89 12.20
N ASN A 120 1.41 -21.14 12.11
CA ASN A 120 0.50 -21.58 11.06
C ASN A 120 -0.88 -20.95 11.28
N THR A 121 -1.27 -20.09 10.35
CA THR A 121 -2.56 -19.39 10.33
C THR A 121 -3.17 -19.50 8.94
N ASP A 122 -4.46 -19.19 8.78
CA ASP A 122 -5.13 -19.24 7.48
C ASP A 122 -4.44 -18.34 6.44
N GLU A 123 -3.90 -17.19 6.87
CA GLU A 123 -3.18 -16.24 6.01
C GLU A 123 -1.71 -16.62 5.79
N ARG A 124 -1.13 -17.44 6.68
CA ARG A 124 0.30 -17.81 6.70
C ARG A 124 0.47 -19.29 7.11
N PRO A 125 0.11 -20.25 6.23
CA PRO A 125 0.12 -21.67 6.55
C PRO A 125 1.50 -22.36 6.42
N TRP A 126 2.58 -21.63 6.13
CA TRP A 126 3.88 -22.20 5.75
C TRP A 126 4.89 -22.36 6.89
N GLY A 127 4.51 -22.00 8.12
CA GLY A 127 5.32 -22.23 9.30
C GLY A 127 6.64 -21.46 9.28
N VAL A 128 7.76 -22.20 9.31
CA VAL A 128 9.10 -21.61 9.22
C VAL A 128 9.33 -20.85 7.91
N ASN A 129 8.67 -21.27 6.82
CA ASN A 129 8.71 -20.61 5.51
C ASN A 129 7.67 -19.50 5.37
N ASN A 130 7.09 -19.03 6.48
CA ASN A 130 6.22 -17.86 6.42
C ASN A 130 7.05 -16.63 6.01
N PRO A 131 6.60 -15.86 4.99
CA PRO A 131 7.34 -14.71 4.50
C PRO A 131 7.73 -13.74 5.62
N ARG A 132 9.00 -13.31 5.61
CA ARG A 132 9.54 -12.30 6.53
C ARG A 132 9.60 -10.95 5.82
N TRP A 133 8.54 -10.17 5.99
CA TRP A 133 8.46 -8.84 5.39
C TRP A 133 9.51 -7.91 5.99
N ARG A 134 10.40 -7.42 5.13
CA ARG A 134 11.43 -6.42 5.41
C ARG A 134 11.14 -5.16 4.63
N LEU A 135 11.27 -4.02 5.30
CA LEU A 135 11.12 -2.74 4.63
C LEU A 135 12.36 -2.48 3.78
N TYR A 136 12.18 -2.37 2.46
CA TYR A 136 13.25 -2.23 1.48
C TYR A 136 13.40 -0.81 0.97
N ALA A 137 12.28 -0.11 0.73
CA ALA A 137 12.27 1.24 0.19
C ALA A 137 11.13 2.07 0.78
N TYR A 138 11.36 3.34 1.10
CA TYR A 138 10.35 4.16 1.78
C TYR A 138 10.72 5.65 1.77
N SER A 139 9.78 6.48 1.33
CA SER A 139 9.98 7.92 1.24
C SER A 139 8.65 8.64 0.95
N PRO A 140 8.54 9.95 1.25
CA PRO A 140 7.57 10.81 0.58
C PRO A 140 7.61 10.61 -0.94
N PHE A 141 6.45 10.45 -1.58
CA PHE A 141 6.35 10.14 -3.02
C PHE A 141 6.93 11.25 -3.91
N GLU A 142 6.95 12.48 -3.40
CA GLU A 142 7.57 13.63 -4.07
C GLU A 142 9.09 13.49 -4.23
N ASN A 143 9.76 12.73 -3.37
CA ASN A 143 11.21 12.53 -3.48
C ASN A 143 11.57 11.39 -4.45
N VAL A 144 10.59 10.58 -4.85
CA VAL A 144 10.81 9.41 -5.70
C VAL A 144 10.43 9.67 -7.16
N THR A 145 9.71 10.76 -7.43
CA THR A 145 9.21 11.06 -8.78
C THR A 145 9.60 12.48 -9.19
N GLU A 146 10.05 12.66 -10.42
CA GLU A 146 10.30 13.99 -11.01
C GLU A 146 9.01 14.65 -11.54
N VAL A 147 7.86 14.29 -10.97
CA VAL A 147 6.56 14.77 -11.43
C VAL A 147 6.30 16.15 -10.85
N ALA A 148 5.88 17.11 -11.69
CA ALA A 148 5.68 18.50 -11.28
C ALA A 148 4.65 18.71 -10.15
N ARG A 149 3.72 17.76 -9.95
CA ARG A 149 2.72 17.75 -8.88
C ARG A 149 2.50 16.32 -8.40
N PRO A 150 3.39 15.80 -7.55
CA PRO A 150 3.24 14.45 -7.02
C PRO A 150 2.03 14.40 -6.08
N THR A 151 1.42 13.23 -5.97
CA THR A 151 0.38 13.00 -4.96
C THR A 151 1.00 13.17 -3.57
N PRO A 152 0.37 13.93 -2.64
CA PRO A 152 0.91 14.10 -1.29
C PRO A 152 0.70 12.82 -0.49
N CYS A 153 1.64 11.89 -0.61
CA CYS A 153 1.60 10.62 0.10
C CYS A 153 3.01 10.14 0.46
N TYR A 154 3.04 9.18 1.38
CA TYR A 154 4.21 8.45 1.77
C TYR A 154 4.12 7.05 1.17
N VAL A 155 5.16 6.58 0.49
CA VAL A 155 5.21 5.23 -0.08
C VAL A 155 6.20 4.39 0.71
N ALA A 156 5.84 3.15 0.98
CA ALA A 156 6.69 2.15 1.59
C ALA A 156 6.56 0.82 0.83
N VAL A 157 7.70 0.18 0.60
CA VAL A 157 7.82 -1.08 -0.11
C VAL A 157 8.52 -2.08 0.79
N TRP A 158 7.84 -3.19 1.04
CA TRP A 158 8.37 -4.35 1.73
C TRP A 158 8.66 -5.45 0.73
N ILE A 159 9.70 -6.22 1.02
CA ILE A 159 10.02 -7.45 0.31
C ILE A 159 9.99 -8.60 1.31
N ALA A 160 9.69 -9.78 0.82
CA ALA A 160 9.77 -11.01 1.56
C ALA A 160 10.11 -12.14 0.61
N ASP A 161 10.63 -13.22 1.19
CA ASP A 161 10.82 -14.45 0.46
C ASP A 161 9.46 -15.02 -0.01
N ASP A 162 9.52 -15.82 -1.06
CA ASP A 162 8.37 -16.47 -1.65
C ASP A 162 7.93 -17.70 -0.82
N THR A 163 6.83 -18.34 -1.21
CA THR A 163 6.24 -19.44 -0.42
C THR A 163 6.37 -20.80 -1.10
N ARG A 164 7.00 -20.83 -2.26
CA ARG A 164 7.26 -22.05 -3.04
C ARG A 164 8.44 -22.82 -2.46
N GLU A 165 9.41 -22.09 -1.89
CA GLU A 165 10.59 -22.66 -1.27
C GLU A 165 10.28 -23.38 0.05
N ARG A 166 11.12 -24.36 0.38
CA ARG A 166 10.92 -25.24 1.54
C ARG A 166 12.17 -25.45 2.39
N ASP A 167 13.18 -24.62 2.21
CA ASP A 167 14.48 -24.76 2.86
C ASP A 167 14.49 -24.34 4.35
N GLY A 168 13.47 -23.63 4.81
CA GLY A 168 13.35 -23.18 6.19
C GLY A 168 13.98 -21.80 6.45
N ASP A 169 14.49 -21.12 5.43
CA ASP A 169 15.19 -19.84 5.58
C ASP A 169 14.50 -18.68 4.83
N PRO A 170 13.52 -18.02 5.45
CA PRO A 170 12.79 -16.90 4.81
C PRO A 170 13.62 -15.61 4.68
N LEU A 171 14.93 -15.65 4.96
CA LEU A 171 15.87 -14.53 4.83
C LEU A 171 16.84 -14.72 3.66
N ALA A 172 16.72 -15.81 2.90
CA ALA A 172 17.49 -16.07 1.70
C ALA A 172 16.54 -16.47 0.56
N ASP A 173 16.96 -16.18 -0.66
CA ASP A 173 16.40 -16.75 -1.88
C ASP A 173 17.13 -18.09 -2.09
N GLY A 174 16.40 -19.18 -1.95
CA GLY A 174 16.88 -20.54 -1.99
C GLY A 174 17.28 -21.00 -3.39
N GLU A 175 17.69 -22.27 -3.48
CA GLU A 175 18.09 -22.92 -4.74
C GLU A 175 17.01 -23.89 -5.25
N GLU A 176 15.81 -23.86 -4.65
CA GLU A 176 14.70 -24.78 -4.93
C GLU A 176 13.66 -24.18 -5.90
N ALA A 177 12.48 -24.81 -5.98
CA ALA A 177 11.35 -24.23 -6.68
C ALA A 177 10.88 -22.97 -5.95
N GLY A 178 11.14 -21.80 -6.55
CA GLY A 178 10.96 -20.50 -5.91
C GLY A 178 12.15 -19.58 -6.14
N ARG A 179 13.32 -20.16 -6.40
CA ARG A 179 14.55 -19.44 -6.72
C ARG A 179 14.31 -18.30 -7.70
N GLY A 180 14.83 -17.13 -7.35
CA GLY A 180 14.71 -15.96 -8.19
C GLY A 180 13.28 -15.44 -8.25
N VAL A 181 12.43 -15.74 -7.25
CA VAL A 181 11.14 -15.11 -7.01
C VAL A 181 11.13 -14.43 -5.64
N LEU A 182 10.63 -13.19 -5.57
CA LEU A 182 10.39 -12.47 -4.33
C LEU A 182 8.94 -12.02 -4.26
N ARG A 183 8.41 -11.95 -3.05
CA ARG A 183 7.17 -11.22 -2.78
C ARG A 183 7.49 -9.78 -2.48
N VAL A 184 6.72 -8.87 -3.07
CA VAL A 184 6.83 -7.43 -2.85
C VAL A 184 5.47 -6.88 -2.50
N ARG A 185 5.43 -6.03 -1.48
CA ARG A 185 4.25 -5.30 -1.07
C ARG A 185 4.56 -3.82 -1.08
N ALA A 186 3.82 -3.03 -1.83
CA ALA A 186 3.88 -1.58 -1.73
C ALA A 186 2.62 -1.04 -1.08
N ALA A 187 2.76 -0.07 -0.18
CA ALA A 187 1.65 0.69 0.35
C ALA A 187 1.90 2.19 0.20
N ALA A 188 0.85 2.91 -0.21
CA ALA A 188 0.81 4.35 -0.23
C ALA A 188 -0.11 4.85 0.89
N PHE A 189 0.38 5.79 1.68
CA PHE A 189 -0.33 6.41 2.80
C PHE A 189 -0.53 7.89 2.49
N GLY A 190 -1.77 8.32 2.38
CA GLY A 190 -2.15 9.70 2.10
C GLY A 190 -2.84 10.37 3.28
N PRO A 191 -3.15 11.67 3.15
CA PRO A 191 -3.84 12.42 4.19
C PRO A 191 -5.22 11.83 4.50
N LEU A 192 -5.74 12.15 5.69
CA LEU A 192 -7.05 11.72 6.19
C LEU A 192 -7.22 10.19 6.28
N GLY A 193 -6.11 9.44 6.37
CA GLY A 193 -6.13 7.98 6.47
C GLY A 193 -6.36 7.26 5.14
N SER A 194 -6.31 7.97 4.01
CA SER A 194 -6.34 7.32 2.69
C SER A 194 -5.14 6.39 2.54
N ARG A 195 -5.39 5.17 2.05
CA ARG A 195 -4.35 4.16 1.89
C ARG A 195 -4.72 3.18 0.80
N HIS A 196 -3.71 2.68 0.09
CA HIS A 196 -3.81 1.52 -0.78
C HIS A 196 -2.56 0.67 -0.66
N ALA A 197 -2.73 -0.64 -0.84
CA ALA A 197 -1.63 -1.57 -0.85
C ALA A 197 -1.78 -2.56 -1.99
N ILE A 198 -0.65 -2.90 -2.61
CA ILE A 198 -0.54 -3.89 -3.68
C ILE A 198 0.47 -4.92 -3.23
N GLU A 199 0.20 -6.18 -3.53
CA GLU A 199 1.18 -7.25 -3.48
C GLU A 199 1.45 -7.81 -4.87
N ALA A 200 2.71 -8.11 -5.14
CA ALA A 200 3.16 -8.71 -6.37
C ALA A 200 4.24 -9.76 -6.09
N GLU A 201 4.37 -10.71 -7.01
CA GLU A 201 5.54 -11.58 -7.08
C GLU A 201 6.43 -11.11 -8.22
N LEU A 202 7.68 -10.83 -7.89
CA LEU A 202 8.71 -10.39 -8.81
C LEU A 202 9.64 -11.55 -9.07
N ALA A 203 9.95 -11.84 -10.33
CA ALA A 203 10.91 -12.85 -10.68
C ALA A 203 12.07 -12.29 -11.48
N ARG A 204 13.28 -12.79 -11.22
CA ARG A 204 14.43 -12.51 -12.08
C ARG A 204 14.16 -13.06 -13.48
N VAL A 205 14.68 -12.35 -14.47
CA VAL A 205 14.66 -12.82 -15.86
C VAL A 205 15.87 -13.73 -16.07
N CYS A 206 15.70 -15.01 -15.75
CA CYS A 206 16.71 -16.03 -15.94
C CYS A 206 16.36 -16.96 -17.11
N PHE A 207 17.37 -17.47 -17.80
CA PHE A 207 17.24 -18.45 -18.86
C PHE A 207 18.38 -19.48 -18.77
N ASP A 208 18.08 -20.70 -19.18
CA ASP A 208 19.07 -21.75 -19.31
C ASP A 208 19.91 -21.52 -20.57
N ALA A 209 21.21 -21.31 -20.37
CA ALA A 209 22.22 -21.27 -21.43
C ALA A 209 23.21 -22.44 -21.24
N ASN A 210 22.92 -23.57 -21.90
CA ASN A 210 23.75 -24.77 -21.91
C ASN A 210 23.91 -25.46 -20.54
N GLY A 211 22.86 -25.49 -19.73
CA GLY A 211 22.84 -26.07 -18.39
C GLY A 211 23.30 -25.12 -17.28
N GLU A 212 23.65 -23.88 -17.62
CA GLU A 212 23.87 -22.79 -16.67
C GLU A 212 22.70 -21.81 -16.71
N GLU A 213 22.08 -21.56 -15.56
CA GLU A 213 21.07 -20.53 -15.44
C GLU A 213 21.73 -19.15 -15.40
N LEU A 214 21.48 -18.36 -16.44
CA LEU A 214 21.97 -16.99 -16.55
C LEU A 214 20.82 -16.02 -16.32
N CYS A 215 20.96 -15.19 -15.29
CA CYS A 215 20.01 -14.13 -14.99
C CYS A 215 20.46 -12.80 -15.61
N GLN A 216 19.60 -12.20 -16.43
CA GLN A 216 19.80 -10.86 -16.95
C GLN A 216 19.30 -9.80 -15.94
N PRO A 217 19.84 -8.58 -16.00
CA PRO A 217 19.26 -7.44 -15.29
C PRO A 217 17.84 -7.21 -15.80
N GLY A 218 16.85 -7.57 -14.99
CA GLY A 218 15.44 -7.46 -15.34
C GLY A 218 14.56 -8.18 -14.34
N ILE A 219 13.36 -7.65 -14.16
CA ILE A 219 12.32 -8.23 -13.31
C ILE A 219 11.07 -8.46 -14.14
N ARG A 220 10.44 -9.62 -13.95
CA ARG A 220 9.12 -9.95 -14.46
C ARG A 220 8.12 -10.02 -13.32
N VAL A 221 7.04 -9.26 -13.40
CA VAL A 221 5.89 -9.42 -12.49
C VAL A 221 5.17 -10.74 -12.85
N GLN A 222 5.16 -11.71 -11.94
CA GLN A 222 4.47 -12.98 -12.11
C GLN A 222 3.01 -12.92 -11.68
N SER A 223 2.74 -12.17 -10.61
CA SER A 223 1.40 -11.94 -10.08
C SER A 223 1.29 -10.52 -9.54
N TRP A 224 0.07 -9.99 -9.55
CA TRP A 224 -0.27 -8.66 -9.05
C TRP A 224 -1.67 -8.73 -8.45
N GLN A 225 -1.83 -8.23 -7.23
CA GLN A 225 -3.12 -8.15 -6.57
C GLN A 225 -3.20 -6.93 -5.65
N GLU A 226 -4.37 -6.31 -5.63
CA GLU A 226 -4.70 -5.30 -4.63
C GLU A 226 -4.86 -5.98 -3.27
N ALA A 227 -4.03 -5.59 -2.32
CA ALA A 227 -4.05 -6.15 -0.99
C ALA A 227 -5.07 -5.39 -0.13
N ARG A 228 -6.27 -5.95 -0.01
CA ARG A 228 -7.28 -5.44 0.94
C ARG A 228 -6.82 -5.74 2.35
N GLN A 229 -6.24 -4.75 3.00
CA GLN A 229 -5.97 -4.84 4.43
C GLN A 229 -7.28 -4.51 5.14
N LEU A 230 -7.85 -5.49 5.84
CA LEU A 230 -8.99 -5.27 6.73
C LEU A 230 -8.56 -4.21 7.74
N VAL A 231 -9.26 -3.08 7.74
CA VAL A 231 -9.05 -2.04 8.75
C VAL A 231 -9.34 -2.69 10.11
N PRO A 232 -8.38 -2.71 11.05
CA PRO A 232 -8.65 -3.18 12.41
C PRO A 232 -9.66 -2.27 13.11
#